data_AF-A0A838YKT5-F1
#
_entry.id   AF-A0A838YKT5-F1
#
_cell.length_a   1.000
_cell.length_b   1.000
_cell.length_c   1.000
_cell.angle_alpha   90.00
_cell.angle_beta   90.00
_cell.angle_gamma   90.00
#
_symmetry.space_group_name_H-M   'P 1'
#
loop_
_entity.id
_entity.type
_entity.pdbx_description
1 polymer ?
#
loop_
_entity_poly.entity_id
_entity_poly.type
_entity_poly.pdbx_seq_one_letter_code
_entity_poly.pdbx_strand_id
1 'polypeptide(L)'
;MKKNFIVVLLGIGLIIYASTVIASRNTIYYYTTSETEYIEITNNERIKLGGFVVEGSITQDDGFTVFTITDGNKEIEIVFDGFIPELFQENMGVILDGVLDNNIFFADDMLVKHDNEYVSNDGETYDVKSYSK
;
A
#
# COMPACT_ATOMS: atom_id res chain seq x y z
N MET A 1 25.78 4.31 -45.55
CA MET A 1 26.02 3.70 -44.22
C MET A 1 25.64 4.63 -43.05
N LYS A 2 26.08 5.90 -43.02
CA LYS A 2 25.77 6.83 -41.90
C LYS A 2 24.27 7.13 -41.68
N LYS A 3 23.46 7.23 -42.74
CA LYS A 3 22.01 7.51 -42.65
C LYS A 3 21.25 6.41 -41.88
N ASN A 4 21.54 5.14 -42.17
CA ASN A 4 20.89 4.02 -41.52
C ASN A 4 21.28 3.93 -40.04
N PHE A 5 22.54 4.27 -39.71
CA PHE A 5 23.02 4.31 -38.33
C PHE A 5 22.31 5.40 -37.50
N ILE A 6 22.07 6.57 -38.08
CA ILE A 6 21.30 7.65 -37.42
C ILE A 6 19.86 7.21 -37.15
N VAL A 7 19.21 6.54 -38.12
CA VAL A 7 17.84 6.03 -37.95
C VAL A 7 17.78 4.99 -36.83
N VAL A 8 18.77 4.09 -36.75
CA VAL A 8 18.85 3.09 -35.66
C VAL A 8 19.05 3.76 -34.30
N LEU A 9 19.96 4.74 -34.18
CA LEU A 9 20.16 5.49 -32.93
C LEU A 9 18.90 6.24 -32.49
N LEU A 10 18.18 6.85 -33.44
CA LEU A 10 16.94 7.57 -33.15
C LEU A 10 15.84 6.60 -32.69
N GLY A 11 15.76 5.42 -33.31
CA GLY A 11 14.86 4.35 -32.88
C GLY A 11 15.15 3.86 -31.45
N ILE A 12 16.42 3.63 -31.13
CA ILE A 12 16.82 3.24 -29.76
C ILE A 12 16.49 4.35 -28.76
N GLY A 13 16.77 5.61 -29.10
CA GLY A 13 16.45 6.76 -28.25
C GLY A 13 14.95 6.87 -27.95
N LEU A 14 14.09 6.65 -28.96
CA LEU A 14 12.65 6.63 -28.78
C LEU A 14 12.18 5.48 -27.88
N ILE A 15 12.75 4.29 -28.03
CA ILE A 15 12.41 3.13 -27.18
C ILE A 15 12.79 3.40 -25.72
N ILE A 16 14.00 3.95 -25.48
CA ILE A 16 14.45 4.29 -24.12
C ILE A 16 13.51 5.34 -23.52
N TYR A 17 13.22 6.41 -24.26
CA TYR A 17 12.32 7.48 -23.80
C TYR A 17 10.90 6.96 -23.51
N ALA A 18 10.33 6.16 -24.39
CA ALA A 18 9.00 5.58 -24.17
C ALA A 18 8.99 4.67 -22.94
N SER A 19 10.02 3.83 -22.78
CA SER A 19 10.15 2.93 -21.64
C SER A 19 10.22 3.67 -20.31
N THR A 20 11.00 4.76 -20.23
CA THR A 20 11.12 5.55 -18.99
C THR A 20 9.81 6.25 -18.62
N VAL A 21 9.11 6.83 -19.60
CA VAL A 21 7.82 7.50 -19.38
C VAL A 21 6.73 6.51 -18.94
N ILE A 22 6.72 5.30 -19.50
CA ILE A 22 5.76 4.26 -19.10
C ILE A 22 6.06 3.77 -17.68
N ALA A 23 7.33 3.47 -17.37
CA ALA A 23 7.74 3.00 -16.05
C ALA A 23 7.40 4.02 -14.94
N SER A 24 7.62 5.31 -15.20
CA SER A 24 7.35 6.36 -14.22
C SER A 24 5.85 6.54 -13.91
N ARG A 25 4.96 6.07 -14.78
CA ARG A 25 3.49 6.21 -14.61
C ARG A 25 2.82 4.99 -13.99
N ASN A 26 3.53 3.88 -13.86
CA ASN A 26 2.95 2.59 -13.44
C ASN A 26 3.51 2.07 -12.11
N THR A 27 4.03 2.98 -11.28
CA THR A 27 4.60 2.65 -9.96
C THR A 27 3.63 3.14 -8.90
N ILE A 28 3.09 2.22 -8.09
CA ILE A 28 2.31 2.56 -6.90
C ILE A 28 3.28 2.67 -5.72
N TYR A 29 3.34 3.84 -5.11
CA TYR A 29 4.23 4.12 -3.97
C TYR A 29 3.60 3.70 -2.65
N TYR A 30 4.45 3.30 -1.70
CA TYR A 30 4.08 3.00 -0.32
C TYR A 30 4.51 4.14 0.59
N TYR A 31 3.66 4.53 1.53
CA TYR A 31 3.92 5.57 2.53
C TYR A 31 3.43 5.14 3.91
N THR A 32 4.08 5.63 4.96
CA THR A 32 3.49 5.64 6.30
C THR A 32 2.57 6.84 6.50
N THR A 33 1.77 6.85 7.56
CA THR A 33 0.90 7.98 7.88
C THR A 33 1.69 9.27 8.06
N SER A 34 2.87 9.26 8.69
CA SER A 34 3.71 10.46 8.82
C SER A 34 4.29 10.95 7.50
N GLU A 35 4.57 10.05 6.57
CA GLU A 35 5.16 10.42 5.28
C GLU A 35 4.18 11.17 4.36
N THR A 36 2.89 11.13 4.67
CA THR A 36 1.85 11.86 3.91
C THR A 36 2.05 13.36 3.86
N GLU A 37 2.76 13.95 4.82
CA GLU A 37 3.08 15.39 4.82
C GLU A 37 4.03 15.80 3.70
N TYR A 38 4.81 14.85 3.19
CA TYR A 38 5.77 15.07 2.12
C TYR A 38 5.20 14.69 0.75
N ILE A 39 3.96 14.22 0.69
CA ILE A 39 3.29 13.90 -0.57
C ILE A 39 2.80 15.21 -1.18
N GLU A 40 3.41 15.60 -2.30
CA GLU A 40 2.81 16.58 -3.19
C GLU A 40 1.61 15.90 -3.88
N ILE A 41 0.44 15.97 -3.23
CA ILE A 41 -0.80 15.31 -3.70
C ILE A 41 -1.13 15.90 -5.07
N THR A 42 -0.70 15.20 -6.13
CA THR A 42 -1.19 15.44 -7.47
C THR A 42 -2.56 14.79 -7.51
N ASN A 43 -3.63 15.60 -7.67
CA ASN A 43 -5.02 15.16 -7.59
C ASN A 43 -5.23 13.76 -8.21
N ASN A 44 -5.79 12.83 -7.43
CA ASN A 44 -6.15 11.46 -7.81
C ASN A 44 -5.01 10.43 -8.00
N GLU A 45 -3.80 10.66 -7.50
CA GLU A 45 -2.79 9.58 -7.46
C GLU A 45 -3.16 8.52 -6.42
N ARG A 46 -3.10 7.24 -6.84
CA ARG A 46 -3.36 6.09 -5.97
C ARG A 46 -2.07 5.66 -5.29
N ILE A 47 -2.10 5.52 -3.98
CA ILE A 47 -0.94 5.17 -3.15
C ILE A 47 -1.30 4.00 -2.22
N LYS A 48 -0.27 3.34 -1.69
CA LYS A 48 -0.41 2.41 -0.58
C LYS A 48 -0.06 3.12 0.72
N LEU A 49 -0.98 3.13 1.68
CA LEU A 49 -0.79 3.75 2.98
C LEU A 49 -0.74 2.68 4.07
N GLY A 50 0.36 2.65 4.83
CA GLY A 50 0.57 1.69 5.91
C GLY A 50 0.49 2.32 7.30
N GLY A 51 -0.05 1.57 8.25
CA GLY A 51 -0.13 1.96 9.66
C GLY A 51 -0.77 0.87 10.53
N PHE A 52 -0.97 1.17 11.80
CA PHE A 52 -1.68 0.35 12.77
C PHE A 52 -3.05 0.95 13.06
N VAL A 53 -4.09 0.12 13.12
CA VAL A 53 -5.45 0.55 13.46
C VAL A 53 -5.51 1.03 14.91
N VAL A 54 -6.02 2.23 15.14
CA VAL A 54 -6.14 2.82 16.47
C VAL A 54 -7.28 2.14 17.24
N GLU A 55 -7.03 1.79 18.51
CA GLU A 55 -8.02 1.20 19.41
C GLU A 55 -9.25 2.10 19.58
N GLY A 56 -10.44 1.51 19.53
CA GLY A 56 -11.73 2.21 19.60
C GLY A 56 -12.09 3.09 18.41
N SER A 57 -11.32 3.07 17.31
CA SER A 57 -11.56 3.96 16.16
C SER A 57 -12.51 3.40 15.11
N ILE A 58 -12.75 2.08 15.12
CA ILE A 58 -13.54 1.42 14.07
C ILE A 58 -15.03 1.73 14.25
N THR A 59 -15.62 2.31 13.22
CA THR A 59 -17.04 2.67 13.17
C THR A 59 -17.63 2.36 11.79
N GLN A 60 -18.96 2.24 11.74
CA GLN A 60 -19.71 2.11 10.50
C GLN A 60 -20.45 3.43 10.26
N ASP A 61 -20.24 4.06 9.11
CA ASP A 61 -20.88 5.33 8.74
C ASP A 61 -21.40 5.27 7.30
N ASP A 62 -22.69 5.51 7.10
CA ASP A 62 -23.36 5.52 5.79
C ASP A 62 -23.03 4.35 4.83
N GLY A 63 -22.73 3.17 5.37
CA GLY A 63 -22.39 1.96 4.61
C GLY A 63 -20.89 1.77 4.38
N PHE A 64 -20.06 2.74 4.76
CA PHE A 64 -18.60 2.67 4.78
C PHE A 64 -18.08 2.26 6.15
N THR A 65 -16.87 1.70 6.18
CA THR A 65 -16.16 1.47 7.44
C THR A 65 -15.15 2.58 7.63
N VAL A 66 -15.28 3.31 8.73
CA VAL A 66 -14.42 4.45 9.06
C VAL A 66 -13.56 4.08 10.27
N PHE A 67 -12.25 4.27 10.16
CA PHE A 67 -11.32 3.98 11.23
C PHE A 67 -10.06 4.84 11.09
N THR A 68 -9.26 4.93 12.15
CA THR A 68 -8.02 5.70 12.13
C THR A 68 -6.83 4.75 12.14
N ILE A 69 -5.81 5.06 11.34
CA ILE A 69 -4.52 4.37 11.44
C ILE A 69 -3.41 5.33 11.86
N THR A 70 -2.35 4.78 12.46
CA THR A 70 -1.19 5.52 12.91
C THR A 70 0.10 4.72 12.73
N ASP A 71 1.20 5.38 12.42
CA ASP A 71 2.56 4.82 12.52
C ASP A 71 3.21 5.13 13.89
N GLY A 72 2.45 5.72 14.81
CA GLY A 72 2.89 6.17 16.12
C GLY A 72 3.18 7.66 16.22
N ASN A 73 3.31 8.39 15.10
CA ASN A 73 3.55 9.83 15.12
C ASN A 73 2.40 10.65 14.50
N LYS A 74 1.72 10.11 13.48
CA LYS A 74 0.60 10.78 12.82
C LYS A 74 -0.59 9.86 12.63
N GLU A 75 -1.78 10.36 12.96
CA GLU A 75 -3.06 9.68 12.73
C GLU A 75 -3.70 10.18 11.42
N ILE A 76 -4.25 9.23 10.66
CA ILE A 76 -5.02 9.51 9.44
C ILE A 76 -6.33 8.74 9.50
N GLU A 77 -7.41 9.44 9.20
CA GLU A 77 -8.74 8.86 9.06
C GLU A 77 -8.86 8.12 7.73
N ILE A 78 -9.39 6.92 7.79
CA ILE A 78 -9.62 6.04 6.65
C ILE A 78 -11.13 5.91 6.44
N VAL A 79 -11.58 6.17 5.21
CA VAL A 79 -12.92 5.81 4.74
C VAL A 79 -12.76 4.62 3.80
N PHE A 80 -13.27 3.47 4.21
CA PHE A 80 -13.10 2.20 3.49
C PHE A 80 -14.39 1.74 2.82
N ASP A 81 -14.32 1.58 1.49
CA ASP A 81 -15.40 1.06 0.62
C ASP A 81 -14.93 -0.21 -0.09
N GLY A 82 -14.78 -1.30 0.67
CA GLY A 82 -14.24 -2.53 0.15
C GLY A 82 -14.58 -3.75 0.98
N PHE A 83 -14.02 -4.90 0.58
CA PHE A 83 -14.13 -6.12 1.36
C PHE A 83 -13.23 -6.05 2.59
N ILE A 84 -13.80 -6.19 3.78
CA ILE A 84 -13.05 -6.24 5.04
C ILE A 84 -12.66 -7.69 5.33
N PRO A 85 -11.37 -8.01 5.44
CA PRO A 85 -10.94 -9.35 5.84
C PRO A 85 -11.44 -9.69 7.25
N GLU A 86 -11.78 -10.96 7.51
CA GLU A 86 -12.33 -11.41 8.81
C GLU A 86 -11.43 -11.11 10.01
N LEU A 87 -10.12 -11.00 9.78
CA LEU A 87 -9.12 -10.75 10.83
C LEU A 87 -8.89 -9.27 11.11
N PHE A 88 -9.52 -8.35 10.35
CA PHE A 88 -9.38 -6.92 10.59
C PHE A 88 -9.91 -6.56 11.98
N GLN A 89 -9.04 -5.96 12.79
CA GLN A 89 -9.33 -5.53 14.15
C GLN A 89 -8.36 -4.41 14.55
N GLU A 90 -8.62 -3.86 15.72
CA GLU A 90 -7.80 -2.82 16.33
C GLU A 90 -6.36 -3.31 16.62
N ASN A 91 -5.41 -2.39 16.69
CA ASN A 91 -4.00 -2.64 16.96
C ASN A 91 -3.27 -3.50 15.89
N MET A 92 -3.93 -3.83 14.78
CA MET A 92 -3.31 -4.57 13.69
C MET A 92 -2.63 -3.65 12.68
N GLY A 93 -1.51 -4.12 12.13
CA GLY A 93 -0.85 -3.51 10.99
C GLY A 93 -1.62 -3.78 9.70
N VAL A 94 -1.92 -2.72 8.97
CA VAL A 94 -2.66 -2.73 7.70
C VAL A 94 -1.92 -1.93 6.63
N ILE A 95 -2.10 -2.33 5.38
CA ILE A 95 -1.72 -1.57 4.20
C ILE A 95 -2.97 -1.37 3.36
N LEU A 96 -3.32 -0.12 3.10
CA LEU A 96 -4.52 0.28 2.37
C LEU A 96 -4.11 0.79 0.99
N ASP A 97 -4.88 0.44 -0.04
CA ASP A 97 -4.72 0.97 -1.40
C ASP A 97 -5.84 1.98 -1.66
N GLY A 98 -5.48 3.21 -2.04
CA GLY A 98 -6.46 4.29 -2.08
C GLY A 98 -5.89 5.64 -2.48
N VAL A 99 -6.69 6.68 -2.26
CA VAL A 99 -6.36 8.07 -2.59
C VAL A 99 -6.40 8.91 -1.32
N LEU A 100 -5.34 9.69 -1.11
CA LEU A 100 -5.31 10.69 -0.05
C LEU A 100 -5.93 11.98 -0.56
N ASP A 101 -6.98 12.47 0.10
CA ASP A 101 -7.55 13.79 -0.13
C ASP A 101 -7.56 14.57 1.20
N ASN A 102 -6.76 15.64 1.22
CA ASN A 102 -6.43 16.40 2.42
C ASN A 102 -5.83 15.51 3.53
N ASN A 103 -6.63 15.13 4.52
CA ASN A 103 -6.20 14.28 5.65
C ASN A 103 -7.12 13.07 5.85
N ILE A 104 -7.96 12.77 4.84
CA ILE A 104 -8.80 11.58 4.78
C ILE A 104 -8.26 10.71 3.66
N PHE A 105 -8.09 9.43 3.95
CA PHE A 105 -7.67 8.44 2.98
C PHE A 105 -8.85 7.58 2.57
N PHE A 106 -9.21 7.65 1.29
CA PHE A 106 -10.29 6.87 0.70
C PHE A 106 -9.70 5.59 0.12
N ALA A 107 -10.01 4.45 0.71
CA ALA A 107 -9.46 3.15 0.34
C ALA A 107 -10.56 2.17 -0.04
N ASP A 108 -10.24 1.26 -0.96
CA ASP A 108 -11.14 0.22 -1.47
C ASP A 108 -10.51 -1.19 -1.43
N ASP A 109 -9.21 -1.28 -1.10
CA ASP A 109 -8.48 -2.53 -0.93
C ASP A 109 -7.56 -2.46 0.31
N MET A 110 -7.41 -3.60 0.99
CA MET A 110 -6.71 -3.71 2.25
C MET A 110 -5.94 -5.02 2.33
N LEU A 111 -4.68 -4.91 2.75
CA LEU A 111 -3.86 -6.03 3.17
C LEU A 111 -3.69 -5.97 4.69
N VAL A 112 -4.13 -7.02 5.37
CA VAL A 112 -3.96 -7.19 6.82
C VAL A 112 -2.88 -8.24 7.04
N LYS A 113 -1.94 -7.97 7.96
CA LYS A 113 -0.93 -8.98 8.31
C LYS A 113 -1.61 -10.21 8.92
N HIS A 114 -1.43 -11.38 8.30
CA HIS A 114 -1.81 -12.65 8.88
C HIS A 114 -0.72 -13.13 9.85
N ASP A 115 -0.95 -13.06 11.15
CA ASP A 115 -0.18 -13.87 12.10
C ASP A 115 -0.79 -15.27 12.10
N ASN A 116 -0.53 -16.02 11.03
CA ASN A 116 -0.83 -17.45 11.01
C ASN A 116 0.23 -18.16 11.84
N GLU A 117 0.03 -18.23 13.16
CA GLU A 117 0.68 -19.26 13.96
C GLU A 117 0.13 -20.61 13.50
N TYR A 118 0.89 -21.31 12.65
CA TYR A 118 0.48 -22.62 12.12
C TYR A 118 0.56 -23.65 13.25
N VAL A 119 -0.60 -23.99 13.82
CA VAL A 119 -0.73 -25.11 14.75
C VAL A 119 -0.93 -26.37 13.91
N SER A 120 0.08 -27.25 13.87
CA SER A 120 -0.04 -28.57 13.27
C SER A 120 -1.07 -29.42 14.02
N ASN A 121 -1.69 -30.38 13.33
CA ASN A 121 -2.68 -31.31 13.89
C ASN A 121 -2.17 -32.18 15.06
N ASP A 122 -0.87 -32.17 15.33
CA ASP A 122 -0.22 -32.86 16.45
C ASP A 122 -0.01 -31.97 17.70
N GLY A 123 -0.36 -30.68 17.62
CA GLY A 123 -0.22 -29.74 18.74
C GLY A 123 1.20 -29.25 19.00
N GLU A 124 2.15 -29.55 18.11
CA GLU A 124 3.55 -29.12 18.24
C GLU A 124 3.78 -27.77 17.56
N THR A 125 4.48 -26.85 18.23
CA THR A 125 4.86 -25.54 17.70
C THR A 125 6.23 -25.64 17.02
N TYR A 126 6.31 -25.35 15.72
CA TYR A 126 7.55 -25.43 14.94
C TYR A 126 8.20 -24.04 14.83
N ASP A 127 9.29 -23.81 15.56
CA ASP A 127 10.09 -22.58 15.42
C ASP A 127 10.91 -22.63 14.11
N VAL A 128 10.57 -21.75 13.18
CA VAL A 128 11.19 -21.60 11.85
C VAL A 128 12.70 -21.36 11.94
N LYS A 129 13.23 -20.90 13.09
CA LYS A 129 14.68 -20.71 13.30
C LYS A 129 15.52 -21.99 13.23
N SER A 130 14.92 -23.18 13.22
CA SER A 130 15.66 -24.45 13.07
C SER A 130 16.00 -24.83 11.62
N TYR A 131 15.54 -24.08 10.62
CA TYR A 131 15.93 -24.27 9.21
C TYR A 131 17.12 -23.39 8.83
N SER A 132 18.26 -23.58 9.48
CA SER A 132 19.54 -23.14 8.96
C SER A 132 20.51 -24.29 9.08
N LYS A 133 20.76 -24.97 7.97
CA LYS A 133 21.86 -25.94 7.83
C LYS A 133 22.97 -25.30 7.00
#